data_AF-A0A7V9H8N1-F1
#
_entry.id   AF-A0A7V9H8N1-F1
#
_cell.length_a   1.000
_cell.length_b   1.000
_cell.length_c   1.000
_cell.angle_alpha   90.00
_cell.angle_beta   90.00
_cell.angle_gamma   90.00
#
_symmetry.space_group_name_H-M   'P 1'
#
loop_
_entity.id
_entity.type
_entity.pdbx_description
1 polymer ?
#
loop_
_entity_poly.entity_id
_entity_poly.type
_entity_poly.pdbx_seq_one_letter_code
_entity_poly.pdbx_strand_id
1 'polypeptide(L)'
;VIMRRARPPAPLALIVWSSLVAPIPLAALSLGVEGPGAWADAFSGLDAPGLLALAYVIVVATFFGYGSWTWLMARHPASTVAPFTLLVPIVGIAAAWIALGEVPGTLELVGAGVVLIGLAFVTGLVELARGRRPSPAPAPI
;
A
#
# COMPACT_ATOMS: atom_id res chain seq x y z
N VAL A 1 25.81 0.37 -3.08
CA VAL A 1 27.23 -0.03 -3.30
C VAL A 1 27.57 -1.38 -2.65
N ILE A 2 27.03 -1.71 -1.46
CA ILE A 2 27.23 -3.01 -0.78
C ILE A 2 26.55 -4.21 -1.50
N MET A 3 25.39 -4.02 -2.14
CA MET A 3 24.67 -5.09 -2.88
C MET A 3 25.38 -5.58 -4.16
N ARG A 4 26.31 -4.83 -4.73
CA ARG A 4 26.89 -5.13 -6.06
C ARG A 4 28.04 -6.14 -6.01
N ARG A 5 28.52 -6.50 -4.81
CA ARG A 5 29.71 -7.36 -4.62
C ARG A 5 29.40 -8.74 -4.04
N ALA A 6 28.16 -8.98 -3.62
CA ALA A 6 27.84 -10.11 -2.73
C ALA A 6 27.42 -11.41 -3.42
N ARG A 7 27.08 -11.43 -4.73
CA ARG A 7 26.56 -12.61 -5.49
C ARG A 7 25.94 -13.63 -4.52
N PRO A 8 24.79 -13.32 -3.88
CA PRO A 8 24.31 -14.12 -2.76
C PRO A 8 24.15 -15.58 -3.21
N PRO A 9 24.61 -16.57 -2.43
CA PRO A 9 24.63 -17.98 -2.83
C PRO A 9 23.25 -18.55 -3.21
N ALA A 10 22.17 -17.86 -2.84
CA ALA A 10 20.82 -18.17 -3.28
C ALA A 10 19.95 -16.90 -3.28
N PRO A 11 19.74 -16.22 -4.43
CA PRO A 11 18.77 -15.14 -4.57
C PRO A 11 17.37 -15.55 -4.09
N LEU A 12 17.02 -16.83 -4.29
CA LEU A 12 15.80 -17.44 -3.78
C LEU A 12 15.75 -17.46 -2.25
N ALA A 13 16.87 -17.73 -1.56
CA ALA A 13 16.88 -17.76 -0.10
C ALA A 13 16.64 -16.37 0.50
N LEU A 14 17.13 -15.30 -0.14
CA LEU A 14 16.83 -13.93 0.28
C LEU A 14 15.35 -13.57 0.07
N ILE A 15 14.75 -13.98 -1.05
CA ILE A 15 13.32 -13.76 -1.31
C ILE A 15 12.49 -14.54 -0.29
N VAL A 16 12.76 -15.83 -0.11
CA VAL A 16 12.09 -16.70 0.85
C VAL A 16 12.22 -16.16 2.27
N TRP A 17 13.44 -15.81 2.72
CA TRP A 17 13.62 -15.19 4.04
C TRP A 17 12.87 -13.87 4.17
N SER A 18 12.92 -12.98 3.17
CA SER A 18 12.19 -11.72 3.22
C SER A 18 10.66 -11.91 3.25
N SER A 19 10.15 -12.93 2.58
CA SER A 19 8.73 -13.29 2.57
C SER A 19 8.28 -14.00 3.85
N LEU A 20 9.16 -14.72 4.54
CA LEU A 20 8.88 -15.37 5.83
C LEU A 20 9.05 -14.42 7.02
N VAL A 21 9.89 -13.39 6.89
CA VAL A 21 10.11 -12.39 7.95
C VAL A 21 8.86 -11.60 8.30
N ALA A 22 7.90 -11.41 7.39
CA ALA A 22 6.64 -10.73 7.73
C ALA A 22 5.60 -11.63 8.42
N PRO A 23 5.23 -12.82 7.87
CA PRO A 23 4.20 -13.67 8.45
C PRO A 23 4.62 -14.34 9.76
N ILE A 24 5.92 -14.65 9.98
CA ILE A 24 6.38 -15.28 11.22
C ILE A 24 6.14 -14.40 12.46
N PRO A 25 6.61 -13.14 12.53
CA PRO A 25 6.35 -12.28 13.69
C PRO A 25 4.87 -11.90 13.81
N LEU A 26 4.15 -11.78 12.70
CA LEU A 26 2.69 -11.61 12.73
C LEU A 26 2.01 -12.83 13.37
N ALA A 27 2.42 -14.05 13.00
CA ALA A 27 1.90 -15.28 13.60
C ALA A 27 2.27 -15.38 15.09
N ALA A 28 3.49 -15.02 15.47
CA ALA A 28 3.92 -14.98 16.86
C ALA A 28 3.10 -13.96 17.68
N LEU A 29 2.83 -12.79 17.10
CA LEU A 29 1.97 -11.76 17.72
C LEU A 29 0.51 -12.23 17.82
N SER A 30 -0.05 -12.83 16.77
CA SER A 30 -1.41 -13.40 16.81
C SER A 30 -1.51 -14.47 17.90
N LEU A 31 -0.56 -15.40 17.99
CA LEU A 31 -0.54 -16.41 19.06
C LEU A 31 -0.37 -15.79 20.46
N GLY A 32 0.36 -14.68 20.58
CA GLY A 32 0.54 -13.97 21.85
C GLY A 32 -0.65 -13.09 22.27
N VAL A 33 -1.41 -12.54 21.32
CA VAL A 33 -2.52 -11.60 21.56
C VAL A 33 -3.88 -12.28 21.51
N GLU A 34 -4.13 -13.11 20.50
CA GLU A 34 -5.40 -13.80 20.24
C GLU A 34 -5.42 -15.20 20.87
N GLY A 35 -4.24 -15.77 21.14
CA GLY A 35 -4.09 -17.08 21.75
C GLY A 35 -4.21 -18.26 20.76
N PRO A 36 -3.75 -19.46 21.15
CA PRO A 36 -3.73 -20.64 20.25
C PRO A 36 -5.12 -21.17 19.87
N GLY A 37 -6.16 -20.86 20.65
CA GLY A 37 -7.55 -21.25 20.34
C GLY A 37 -8.12 -20.51 19.13
N ALA A 38 -7.72 -19.25 18.92
CA ALA A 38 -8.22 -18.42 17.82
C ALA A 38 -7.91 -18.99 16.44
N TRP A 39 -6.82 -19.74 16.30
CA TRP A 39 -6.45 -20.38 15.04
C TRP A 39 -7.37 -21.56 14.73
N ALA A 40 -7.69 -22.39 15.72
CA ALA A 40 -8.64 -23.49 15.57
C ALA A 40 -10.03 -22.97 15.21
N ASP A 41 -10.47 -21.90 15.88
CA ASP A 41 -11.73 -21.23 15.58
C ASP A 41 -11.73 -20.64 14.17
N ALA A 42 -10.65 -19.96 13.76
CA ALA A 42 -10.51 -19.40 12.41
C ALA A 42 -10.56 -20.48 11.31
N PHE A 43 -9.91 -21.63 11.51
CA PHE A 43 -9.99 -22.73 10.55
C PHE A 43 -11.37 -23.39 10.51
N SER A 44 -12.06 -23.47 11.64
CA SER A 44 -13.41 -24.02 11.71
C SER A 44 -14.50 -23.07 11.18
N GLY A 45 -14.26 -21.75 11.25
CA GLY A 45 -15.16 -20.70 10.78
C GLY A 45 -14.95 -20.29 9.31
N LEU A 46 -14.01 -20.90 8.59
CA LEU A 46 -13.79 -20.65 7.17
C LEU A 46 -14.99 -21.12 6.35
N ASP A 47 -15.76 -20.16 5.86
CA ASP A 47 -16.91 -20.38 5.00
C ASP A 47 -16.65 -19.89 3.56
N ALA A 48 -17.57 -20.20 2.65
CA ALA A 48 -17.45 -19.81 1.24
C ALA A 48 -17.35 -18.28 1.04
N PRO A 49 -18.14 -17.44 1.75
CA PRO A 49 -17.94 -15.99 1.74
C PRO A 49 -16.54 -15.54 2.18
N GLY A 50 -16.00 -16.10 3.27
CA GLY A 50 -14.65 -15.79 3.75
C GLY A 50 -13.58 -16.14 2.72
N LEU A 51 -13.71 -17.29 2.04
CA LEU A 51 -12.79 -17.68 0.97
C LEU A 51 -12.88 -16.75 -0.25
N LEU A 52 -14.10 -16.32 -0.62
CA LEU A 52 -14.30 -15.34 -1.68
C LEU A 52 -13.73 -13.97 -1.33
N ALA A 53 -13.90 -13.51 -0.09
CA ALA A 53 -13.29 -12.27 0.40
C ALA A 53 -11.76 -12.35 0.34
N LEU A 54 -11.18 -13.46 0.78
CA LEU A 54 -9.73 -13.68 0.68
C LEU A 54 -9.25 -13.68 -0.77
N ALA A 55 -9.95 -14.39 -1.66
CA ALA A 55 -9.62 -14.43 -3.08
C ALA A 55 -9.71 -13.04 -3.72
N TYR A 56 -10.72 -12.23 -3.36
CA TYR A 56 -10.85 -10.84 -3.80
C TYR A 56 -9.65 -9.99 -3.37
N VAL A 57 -9.22 -10.08 -2.11
CA VAL A 57 -8.05 -9.31 -1.63
C VAL A 57 -6.77 -9.73 -2.36
N ILE A 58 -6.57 -11.03 -2.58
CA ILE A 58 -5.38 -11.51 -3.26
C ILE A 58 -5.40 -11.11 -4.74
N VAL A 59 -6.45 -11.47 -5.48
CA VAL A 59 -6.49 -11.31 -6.94
C VAL A 59 -6.79 -9.87 -7.34
N VAL A 60 -7.85 -9.29 -6.78
CA VAL A 60 -8.31 -7.96 -7.20
C VAL A 60 -7.52 -6.89 -6.46
N ALA A 61 -7.50 -6.89 -5.14
CA ALA A 61 -6.84 -5.80 -4.43
C ALA A 61 -5.31 -5.81 -4.63
N THR A 62 -4.68 -6.99 -4.53
CA THR A 62 -3.21 -7.10 -4.60
C THR A 62 -2.72 -7.16 -6.04
N PHE A 63 -3.06 -8.20 -6.81
CA PHE A 63 -2.50 -8.35 -8.16
C PHE A 63 -2.94 -7.22 -9.10
N PHE A 64 -4.23 -6.90 -9.16
CA PHE A 64 -4.70 -5.82 -10.03
C PHE A 64 -4.28 -4.43 -9.53
N GLY A 65 -4.28 -4.20 -8.21
CA GLY A 65 -3.79 -2.96 -7.60
C GLY A 65 -2.31 -2.69 -7.89
N TYR A 66 -1.43 -3.64 -7.54
CA TYR A 66 0.01 -3.51 -7.83
C TYR A 66 0.30 -3.52 -9.34
N GLY A 67 -0.42 -4.32 -10.12
CA GLY A 67 -0.28 -4.35 -11.58
C GLY A 67 -0.61 -2.99 -12.21
N SER A 68 -1.72 -2.37 -11.82
CA SER A 68 -2.11 -1.04 -12.29
C SER A 68 -1.10 0.01 -11.85
N TRP A 69 -0.65 -0.03 -10.59
CA TRP A 69 0.35 0.89 -10.06
C TRP A 69 1.67 0.83 -10.83
N THR A 70 2.19 -0.38 -11.03
CA THR A 70 3.45 -0.61 -11.76
C THR A 70 3.33 -0.19 -13.23
N TRP A 71 2.19 -0.46 -13.87
CA TRP A 71 1.90 0.02 -15.22
C TRP A 71 1.83 1.54 -15.32
N LEU A 72 1.18 2.22 -14.36
CA LEU A 72 1.11 3.68 -14.32
C LEU A 72 2.50 4.30 -14.14
N MET A 73 3.30 3.77 -13.21
CA MET A 73 4.67 4.22 -12.95
C MET A 73 5.61 4.00 -14.14
N ALA A 74 5.37 2.96 -14.95
CA ALA A 74 6.15 2.72 -16.16
C ALA A 74 5.85 3.75 -17.28
N ARG A 75 4.69 4.41 -17.24
CA ARG A 75 4.21 5.33 -18.30
C ARG A 75 4.17 6.79 -17.89
N HIS A 76 4.10 7.09 -16.60
CA HIS A 76 3.97 8.44 -16.07
C HIS A 76 5.07 8.73 -15.03
N PRO A 77 5.54 9.99 -14.94
CA PRO A 77 6.43 10.39 -13.86
C PRO A 77 5.80 10.07 -12.50
N ALA A 78 6.60 9.55 -11.56
CA ALA A 78 6.13 9.16 -10.22
C ALA A 78 5.37 10.27 -9.47
N SER A 79 5.65 11.53 -9.81
CA SER A 79 4.95 12.70 -9.30
C SER A 79 3.48 12.80 -9.66
N THR A 80 3.08 12.22 -10.80
CA THR A 80 1.70 12.24 -11.28
C THR A 80 0.89 11.07 -10.69
N VAL A 81 1.56 9.98 -10.33
CA VAL A 81 0.91 8.78 -9.78
C VAL A 81 0.75 8.87 -8.25
N ALA A 82 1.68 9.55 -7.57
CA ALA A 82 1.66 9.71 -6.12
C ALA A 82 0.33 10.28 -5.55
N PRO A 83 -0.34 11.29 -6.16
CA PRO A 83 -1.60 11.82 -5.65
C PRO A 83 -2.75 10.80 -5.63
N PHE A 84 -2.73 9.77 -6.48
CA PHE A 84 -3.81 8.77 -6.54
C PHE A 84 -3.90 7.92 -5.27
N THR A 85 -2.79 7.70 -4.55
CA THR A 85 -2.84 6.95 -3.27
C THR A 85 -3.65 7.65 -2.21
N LEU A 86 -3.90 8.95 -2.38
CA LEU A 86 -4.59 9.76 -1.39
C LEU A 86 -6.08 9.87 -1.67
N LEU A 87 -6.49 9.38 -2.83
CA LEU A 87 -7.88 9.08 -3.08
C LEU A 87 -8.30 7.79 -2.36
N VAL A 88 -7.35 6.93 -1.92
CA VAL A 88 -7.66 5.65 -1.26
C VAL A 88 -8.58 5.81 -0.04
N PRO A 89 -8.37 6.75 0.91
CA PRO A 89 -9.27 6.95 2.03
C PRO A 89 -10.68 7.38 1.58
N ILE A 90 -10.77 8.29 0.60
CA ILE A 90 -12.06 8.75 0.08
C ILE A 90 -12.81 7.60 -0.59
N VAL A 91 -12.13 6.85 -1.46
CA VAL A 91 -12.69 5.68 -2.14
C VAL A 91 -13.07 4.61 -1.12
N GLY A 92 -12.28 4.42 -0.06
CA GLY A 92 -12.58 3.51 1.05
C GLY A 92 -13.87 3.86 1.76
N ILE A 93 -14.03 5.13 2.17
CA ILE A 93 -15.26 5.63 2.82
C ILE A 93 -16.45 5.54 1.86
N ALA A 94 -16.29 5.92 0.60
CA ALA A 94 -17.35 5.82 -0.40
C ALA A 94 -17.76 4.36 -0.66
N ALA A 95 -16.78 3.44 -0.72
CA ALA A 95 -17.03 2.02 -0.88
C ALA A 95 -17.73 1.43 0.36
N ALA A 96 -17.33 1.80 1.58
CA ALA A 96 -18.04 1.39 2.80
C ALA A 96 -19.49 1.90 2.80
N TRP A 97 -19.69 3.16 2.43
CA TRP A 97 -21.03 3.73 2.35
C TRP A 97 -21.92 3.06 1.31
N ILE A 98 -21.39 2.80 0.11
CA ILE A 98 -22.16 2.21 -0.99
C ILE A 98 -22.35 0.70 -0.82
N ALA A 99 -21.30 -0.02 -0.43
CA ALA A 99 -21.30 -1.48 -0.41
C ALA A 99 -21.82 -2.05 0.93
N LEU A 100 -21.53 -1.40 2.06
CA LEU A 100 -21.96 -1.84 3.40
C LEU A 100 -23.16 -1.02 3.91
N GLY A 101 -23.48 0.13 3.29
CA GLY A 101 -24.55 1.01 3.75
C GLY A 101 -24.18 1.84 4.99
N GLU A 102 -22.92 1.82 5.41
CA GLU A 102 -22.44 2.54 6.58
C GLU A 102 -22.39 4.04 6.28
N VAL A 103 -23.26 4.83 6.93
CA VAL A 103 -23.27 6.29 6.74
C VAL A 103 -21.97 6.86 7.34
N PRO A 104 -21.14 7.57 6.55
CA PRO A 104 -19.87 8.08 7.01
C PRO A 104 -20.06 8.97 8.24
N GLY A 105 -19.37 8.63 9.33
CA GLY A 105 -19.42 9.42 10.56
C GLY A 105 -18.72 10.76 10.38
N THR A 106 -19.10 11.75 11.19
CA THR A 106 -18.43 13.07 11.20
C THR A 106 -16.92 12.95 11.42
N LEU A 107 -16.48 11.98 12.24
CA LEU A 107 -15.07 11.76 12.54
C LEU A 107 -14.29 11.19 11.34
N GLU A 108 -14.91 10.34 10.53
CA GLU A 108 -14.31 9.78 9.31
C GLU A 108 -14.14 10.86 8.24
N LEU A 109 -15.14 11.73 8.09
CA LEU A 109 -15.07 12.89 7.21
C LEU A 109 -13.96 13.86 7.64
N VAL A 110 -13.84 14.14 8.94
CA VAL A 110 -12.74 14.96 9.48
C VAL A 110 -11.39 14.28 9.23
N GLY A 111 -11.28 12.97 9.49
CA GLY A 111 -10.06 12.21 9.21
C GLY A 111 -9.65 12.24 7.74
N ALA A 112 -10.60 12.04 6.83
CA ALA A 112 -10.38 12.18 5.39
C ALA A 112 -9.89 13.60 5.03
N GLY A 113 -10.51 14.63 5.61
CA GLY A 113 -10.08 16.02 5.44
C GLY A 113 -8.64 16.26 5.91
N VAL A 114 -8.27 15.76 7.08
CA VAL A 114 -6.90 15.87 7.61
C VAL A 114 -5.87 15.21 6.69
N VAL A 115 -6.17 14.03 6.14
CA VAL A 115 -5.29 13.34 5.19
C VAL A 115 -5.11 14.16 3.91
N LEU A 116 -6.19 14.74 3.37
CA LEU A 116 -6.13 15.59 2.18
C LEU A 116 -5.32 16.87 2.42
N ILE A 117 -5.44 17.47 3.60
CA ILE A 117 -4.67 18.68 3.97
C ILE A 117 -3.19 18.35 4.12
N GLY A 118 -2.85 17.29 4.86
CA GLY A 118 -1.46 16.84 5.03
C GLY A 118 -0.80 16.52 3.69
N LEU A 119 -1.56 15.96 2.76
CA LEU A 119 -1.12 15.77 1.40
C LEU A 119 -0.83 17.08 0.67
N ALA A 120 -1.82 17.98 0.61
CA ALA A 120 -1.68 19.22 -0.14
C ALA A 120 -0.40 19.97 0.28
N PHE A 121 -0.07 19.87 1.57
CA PHE A 121 1.18 20.37 2.13
C PHE A 121 2.42 19.64 1.57
N VAL A 122 2.44 18.30 1.57
CA VAL A 122 3.54 17.50 1.01
C VAL A 122 3.71 17.72 -0.50
N THR A 123 2.63 17.68 -1.29
CA THR A 123 2.71 17.88 -2.74
C THR A 123 3.10 19.31 -3.10
N GLY A 124 2.55 20.31 -2.41
CA GLY A 124 2.91 21.71 -2.60
C GLY A 124 4.38 21.99 -2.28
N LEU A 125 4.93 21.37 -1.23
CA LEU A 125 6.36 21.43 -0.91
C LEU A 125 7.23 20.75 -1.97
N VAL A 126 6.77 19.63 -2.55
CA VAL A 126 7.49 18.93 -3.63
C VAL A 126 7.52 19.76 -4.92
N GLU A 127 6.45 20.49 -5.24
CA GLU A 127 6.43 21.42 -6.38
C GLU A 127 7.34 22.63 -6.17
N LEU A 128 7.33 23.23 -4.97
CA LEU A 128 8.23 24.32 -4.59
C LEU A 128 9.71 23.90 -4.64
N ALA A 129 10.02 22.65 -4.26
CA ALA A 129 11.37 22.10 -4.35
C ALA A 129 11.81 21.82 -5.80
N ARG A 130 10.87 21.45 -6.69
CA ARG A 130 11.16 21.18 -8.12
C ARG A 130 11.34 22.45 -8.94
N GLY A 131 10.65 23.54 -8.60
CA GLY A 131 10.80 24.84 -9.27
C GLY A 131 12.17 25.50 -9.11
N ARG A 132 13.07 24.94 -8.28
CA ARG A 132 14.42 25.46 -8.01
C ARG A 132 15.54 24.81 -8.81
N ARG A 133 15.29 23.87 -9.73
CA ARG A 133 16.37 23.34 -10.58
C ARG A 133 16.81 24.42 -11.58
N PRO A 134 18.03 24.99 -11.47
CA PRO A 134 18.53 25.91 -12.48
C PRO A 134 18.67 25.13 -13.78
N SER A 135 18.13 25.66 -14.89
CA SER A 135 18.41 25.09 -16.21
C SER A 135 19.93 25.09 -16.41
N PRO A 136 20.53 24.00 -16.93
CA PRO A 136 21.94 24.03 -17.31
C PRO A 136 22.11 25.16 -18.32
N ALA A 137 23.02 26.10 -18.02
CA ALA A 137 23.35 27.15 -18.97
C ALA A 137 23.75 26.51 -20.32
N PRO A 138 23.34 27.07 -21.46
CA PRO A 138 23.74 26.53 -22.76
C PRO A 138 25.26 26.44 -22.81
N ALA A 139 25.78 25.27 -23.19
CA ALA A 139 27.21 25.10 -23.39
C ALA A 139 27.67 26.15 -24.42
N PRO A 140 28.78 26.88 -24.16
CA PRO A 140 29.37 27.73 -25.17
C PRO A 140 29.78 26.83 -26.34
N ILE A 141 29.34 27.25 -27.54
CA ILE A 141 29.55 26.64 -28.86
C ILE A 141 30.92 26.00 -29.08
#